data_AF-A0A971KEC0-F1
#
_entry.id   AF-A0A971KEC0-F1
#
_cell.length_a   1.000
_cell.length_b   1.000
_cell.length_c   1.000
_cell.angle_alpha   90.00
_cell.angle_beta   90.00
_cell.angle_gamma   90.00
#
_symmetry.space_group_name_H-M   'P 1'
#
loop_
_entity.id
_entity.type
_entity.pdbx_description
1 polymer ?
#
loop_
_entity_poly.entity_id
_entity_poly.type
_entity_poly.pdbx_seq_one_letter_code
_entity_poly.pdbx_strand_id
1 'polypeptide(L)' 'QCKNPRCITSTERSIIHRFILIDKDKGIYKCEYCDQIYSWEG' A
#
# COMPACT_ATOMS: atom_id res chain seq x y z
N GLN A 1 2.35 4.22 -5.31
CA GLN A 1 0.91 4.58 -5.31
C GLN A 1 0.08 3.31 -5.19
N CYS A 2 -0.94 3.27 -4.32
CA CYS A 2 -1.80 2.09 -4.17
C CYS A 2 -2.66 1.90 -5.43
N LYS A 3 -2.72 0.67 -5.95
CA LYS A 3 -3.49 0.31 -7.16
C LYS A 3 -4.92 -0.14 -6.86
N ASN A 4 -5.34 -0.14 -5.60
CA ASN A 4 -6.72 -0.46 -5.26
C ASN A 4 -7.64 0.69 -5.69
N PRO A 5 -8.60 0.49 -6.60
CA PRO A 5 -9.57 1.52 -6.94
C PRO A 5 -10.48 1.89 -5.75
N ARG A 6 -10.56 1.04 -4.72
CA ARG A 6 -11.35 1.27 -3.50
C ARG A 6 -10.53 1.87 -2.35
N CYS A 7 -9.23 2.13 -2.53
CA CYS A 7 -8.46 2.76 -1.47
C CYS A 7 -8.81 4.25 -1.36
N ILE A 8 -8.95 4.76 -0.14
CA ILE A 8 -9.25 6.17 0.12
C ILE A 8 -8.22 7.12 -0.53
N THR A 9 -6.95 6.69 -0.60
CA THR A 9 -5.86 7.45 -1.26
C THR A 9 -6.06 7.60 -2.77
N SER A 10 -6.91 6.76 -3.38
CA SER A 10 -7.25 6.86 -4.81
C SER A 10 -8.34 7.91 -5.07
N THR A 11 -9.19 8.19 -4.08
CA THR A 11 -10.25 9.21 -4.16
C THR A 11 -9.75 10.58 -3.68
N GLU A 12 -9.01 10.61 -2.57
CA GLU A 12 -8.59 11.84 -1.90
C GLU A 12 -7.11 12.15 -2.18
N ARG A 13 -6.84 13.19 -2.99
CA ARG A 13 -5.47 13.57 -3.39
C ARG A 13 -4.64 14.16 -2.25
N SER A 14 -5.29 14.60 -1.17
CA SER A 14 -4.60 15.17 -0.02
C SER A 14 -4.04 14.12 0.95
N ILE A 15 -4.38 12.84 0.77
CA ILE A 15 -3.90 11.76 1.64
C ILE A 15 -2.61 11.18 1.06
N ILE A 16 -1.55 11.20 1.86
CA ILE A 16 -0.28 10.58 1.49
C ILE A 16 -0.38 9.06 1.58
N HIS A 17 0.00 8.38 0.50
CA HIS A 17 0.09 6.92 0.49
C HIS A 17 1.14 6.43 1.49
N ARG A 18 0.71 5.59 2.44
CA ARG A 18 1.58 4.92 3.41
C ARG A 18 1.50 3.41 3.23
N PHE A 19 2.67 2.79 3.33
CA PHE A 19 2.86 1.35 3.24
C PHE A 19 3.62 0.88 4.47
N ILE A 20 3.13 -0.20 5.07
CA ILE A 20 3.72 -0.83 6.25
C ILE A 20 4.44 -2.09 5.78
N LEU A 21 5.72 -2.21 6.10
CA LEU A 21 6.47 -3.44 5.88
C LEU A 21 5.94 -4.52 6.85
N ILE A 22 5.39 -5.59 6.30
CA ILE A 22 4.83 -6.70 7.10
C ILE A 22 5.70 -7.96 7.05
N ASP A 23 6.54 -8.11 6.02
CA ASP A 23 7.54 -9.18 5.93
C ASP A 23 8.82 -8.60 5.33
N LYS A 24 9.87 -8.52 6.16
CA LYS A 24 11.16 -7.95 5.76
C LYS A 24 11.96 -8.91 4.87
N ASP A 25 11.87 -10.22 5.11
CA ASP A 25 12.57 -11.24 4.35
C ASP A 25 12.05 -11.32 2.91
N LYS A 26 10.73 -11.21 2.75
CA LYS A 26 10.06 -11.27 1.44
C LYS A 26 9.81 -9.91 0.79
N GLY A 27 10.20 -8.81 1.44
CA GLY A 27 9.94 -7.45 0.94
C GLY A 27 8.45 -7.16 0.74
N ILE A 28 7.60 -7.67 1.64
CA ILE A 28 6.14 -7.52 1.53
C ILE A 28 5.69 -6.30 2.30
N TYR A 29 4.98 -5.43 1.58
CA TYR A 29 4.37 -4.21 2.09
C TYR A 29 2.85 -4.31 2.06
N LYS A 30 2.19 -3.67 3.01
CA LYS A 30 0.74 -3.56 3.11
C LYS A 30 0.33 -2.11 3.08
N CYS A 31 -0.67 -1.75 2.27
CA CYS A 31 -1.24 -0.41 2.32
C CYS A 31 -1.94 -0.17 3.67
N GLU A 32 -1.61 0.92 4.35
CA GLU A 32 -2.20 1.28 5.67
C GLU A 32 -3.73 1.47 5.60
N TYR A 33 -4.27 1.84 4.43
CA TYR A 33 -5.67 2.25 4.30
C TYR A 33 -6.62 1.18 3.74
N CYS A 34 -6.12 0.21 2.98
CA CYS A 34 -6.98 -0.78 2.31
C CYS A 34 -6.46 -2.22 2.46
N ASP A 35 -5.42 -2.41 3.27
CA ASP A 35 -4.77 -3.70 3.54
C ASP A 35 -4.27 -4.45 2.30
N GLN A 36 -4.23 -3.81 1.12
CA GLN A 36 -3.71 -4.46 -0.07
C GLN A 36 -2.21 -4.72 0.08
N ILE A 37 -1.84 -5.97 -0.17
CA ILE A 37 -0.48 -6.48 -0.07
C ILE A 37 0.24 -6.29 -1.40
N TYR A 38 1.48 -5.81 -1.33
CA TYR A 38 2.39 -5.63 -2.44
C TYR A 38 3.71 -6.31 -2.10
N SER A 39 4.14 -7.24 -2.94
CA SER A 39 5.53 -7.70 -2.96
C SER A 39 6.33 -6.73 -3.82
N TRP A 40 7.38 -6.13 -3.25
CA TRP A 40 8.36 -5.41 -4.06
C TRP A 40 9.42 -6.43 -4.51
N GLU A 41 9.05 -7.29 -5.45
CA GLU A 41 10.08 -7.99 -6.24
C GLU A 41 10.63 -6.93 -7.20
N GLY A 42 11.89 -6.55 -6.98
CA GLY A 42 12.57 -5.49 -7.73
C GLY A 42 12.73 -5.80 -9.21
#